data_AF-D7WC49-F1
#
_entry.id   AF-D7WC49-F1
#
_cell.length_a   1.000
_cell.length_b   1.000
_cell.length_c   1.000
_cell.angle_alpha   90.00
_cell.angle_beta   90.00
_cell.angle_gamma   90.00
#
_symmetry.space_group_name_H-M   'P 1'
#
loop_
_entity.id
_entity.type
_entity.pdbx_description
1 polymer ?
#
loop_
_entity_poly.entity_id
_entity_poly.type
_entity_poly.pdbx_seq_one_letter_code
_entity_poly.pdbx_strand_id
1 'polypeptide(L)'
;MIALPRLHTRRAAAAVGAAVLLPLSLAACGGIEEPTIDDSASPEPLDPVTITETMYDEAETEAEEEPVDDEPAEQAPVEESEDPVEVSCSAVEGDLEHDGRVLGECDGEWAYGYTPQSDDSVYYMLSGTHWVEIQPDGQTFTGFNCYDVDSYADDGAPAFITDKMMECD
;
A
#
# COMPACT_ATOMS: atom_id res chain seq x y z
N MET A 1 46.89 -18.18 17.71
CA MET A 1 46.90 -16.72 17.47
C MET A 1 47.14 -16.51 15.98
N ILE A 2 46.08 -16.21 15.24
CA ILE A 2 46.11 -16.06 13.78
C ILE A 2 46.23 -14.56 13.49
N ALA A 3 47.29 -14.18 12.77
CA ALA A 3 47.56 -12.79 12.39
C ALA A 3 46.71 -12.40 11.18
N LEU A 4 45.87 -11.37 11.33
CA LEU A 4 45.12 -10.76 10.23
C LEU A 4 46.00 -9.71 9.51
N PRO A 5 46.05 -9.69 8.18
CA PRO A 5 46.73 -8.63 7.44
C PRO A 5 45.89 -7.34 7.47
N ARG A 6 46.53 -6.23 7.84
CA ARG A 6 45.99 -4.86 7.76
C ARG A 6 45.89 -4.45 6.29
N LEU A 7 44.69 -4.46 5.71
CA LEU A 7 44.41 -3.75 4.46
C LEU A 7 44.32 -2.25 4.74
N HIS A 8 45.39 -1.55 4.38
CA HIS A 8 45.37 -0.11 4.17
C HIS A 8 44.87 0.16 2.76
N THR A 9 43.65 0.67 2.60
CA THR A 9 43.21 1.22 1.32
C THR A 9 43.02 2.72 1.46
N ARG A 10 43.76 3.43 0.60
CA ARG A 10 44.06 4.84 0.64
C ARG A 10 42.84 5.67 0.23
N ARG A 11 42.62 6.79 0.93
CA ARG A 11 41.78 7.90 0.47
C ARG A 11 42.37 8.49 -0.82
N ALA A 12 41.52 8.73 -1.82
CA ALA A 12 41.75 9.72 -2.86
C ALA A 12 40.46 10.52 -3.07
N ALA A 13 40.59 11.84 -2.99
CA ALA A 13 39.54 12.83 -3.23
C ALA A 13 39.87 13.61 -4.51
N ALA A 14 38.85 13.97 -5.30
CA ALA A 14 38.77 15.13 -6.22
C ALA A 14 37.45 14.97 -7.00
N ALA A 15 36.39 15.77 -6.81
CA ALA A 15 36.20 17.19 -7.16
C ALA A 15 35.86 17.43 -8.66
N VAL A 16 35.03 18.46 -8.89
CA VAL A 16 34.57 19.07 -10.16
C VAL A 16 33.29 18.39 -10.72
N GLY A 17 32.11 19.01 -10.85
CA GLY A 17 31.74 20.43 -10.94
C GLY A 17 31.14 20.70 -12.32
N ALA A 18 29.81 20.83 -12.44
CA ALA A 18 29.14 21.50 -13.56
C ALA A 18 27.66 21.75 -13.22
N ALA A 19 27.38 22.92 -12.65
CA ALA A 19 26.05 23.51 -12.66
C ALA A 19 25.77 23.97 -14.10
N VAL A 20 24.73 23.41 -14.73
CA VAL A 20 24.22 23.91 -16.02
C VAL A 20 22.82 24.45 -15.81
N LEU A 21 22.71 25.73 -16.13
CA LEU A 21 21.57 26.61 -15.99
C LEU A 21 20.38 26.20 -16.86
N LEU A 22 19.19 26.27 -16.27
CA LEU A 22 17.88 26.31 -16.91
C LEU A 22 17.79 27.41 -17.98
N PRO A 23 17.04 27.16 -19.07
CA PRO A 23 16.19 28.19 -19.65
C PRO A 23 14.71 27.91 -19.35
N LEU A 24 14.13 28.74 -18.49
CA LEU A 24 12.68 28.97 -18.44
C LEU A 24 12.20 29.40 -19.83
N SER A 25 11.35 28.58 -20.46
CA SER A 25 10.58 29.00 -21.62
C SER A 25 9.15 29.30 -21.17
N LEU A 26 8.86 30.59 -20.97
CA LEU A 26 7.50 31.10 -20.90
C LEU A 26 6.85 30.94 -22.28
N ALA A 27 5.88 30.03 -22.40
CA ALA A 27 4.90 30.07 -23.49
C ALA A 27 3.67 30.82 -22.98
N ALA A 28 3.41 31.94 -23.64
CA ALA A 28 2.31 32.86 -23.39
C ALA A 28 1.07 32.48 -24.21
N CYS A 29 -0.09 32.88 -23.67
CA CYS A 29 -1.35 33.20 -24.34
C CYS A 29 -2.13 32.10 -25.08
N GLY A 30 -3.39 31.94 -24.65
CA GLY A 30 -4.49 31.79 -25.61
C GLY A 30 -5.78 31.24 -25.00
N GLY A 31 -6.73 32.14 -24.70
CA GLY A 31 -8.17 31.81 -24.73
C GLY A 31 -8.76 31.20 -23.46
N ILE A 32 -9.12 32.07 -22.51
CA ILE A 32 -10.30 31.81 -21.66
C ILE A 32 -11.51 32.03 -22.57
N GLU A 33 -12.10 30.94 -23.03
CA GLU A 33 -13.48 30.94 -23.50
C GLU A 33 -14.30 30.45 -22.32
N GLU A 34 -14.99 31.39 -21.66
CA GLU A 34 -15.97 31.08 -20.63
C GLU A 34 -17.15 30.37 -21.29
N PRO A 35 -17.45 29.08 -21.00
CA PRO A 35 -18.77 28.56 -21.29
C PRO A 35 -19.75 29.20 -20.30
N THR A 36 -20.62 30.07 -20.80
CA THR A 36 -21.82 30.51 -20.08
C THR A 36 -22.69 29.28 -19.84
N ILE A 37 -22.60 28.69 -18.64
CA ILE A 37 -23.57 27.71 -18.17
C ILE A 37 -24.82 28.49 -17.77
N ASP A 38 -25.81 28.42 -18.64
CA ASP A 38 -27.20 28.78 -18.34
C ASP A 38 -27.73 27.76 -17.32
N ASP A 39 -27.48 28.00 -16.03
CA ASP A 39 -28.04 27.19 -14.95
C ASP A 39 -29.40 27.78 -14.57
N SER A 40 -30.39 27.46 -15.39
CA SER A 40 -31.81 27.70 -15.11
C SER A 40 -32.45 26.35 -14.82
N ALA A 41 -32.13 25.78 -13.66
CA ALA A 41 -32.78 24.60 -13.11
C ALA A 41 -33.29 24.93 -11.70
N SER A 42 -34.57 25.31 -11.63
CA SER A 42 -35.35 25.44 -10.41
C SER A 42 -35.37 24.10 -9.65
N PRO A 43 -34.89 24.02 -8.40
CA PRO A 43 -35.06 22.80 -7.62
C PRO A 43 -36.51 22.70 -7.15
N GLU A 44 -37.20 21.65 -7.60
CA GLU A 44 -38.46 21.20 -7.02
C GLU A 44 -38.21 20.71 -5.58
N PRO A 45 -39.10 21.00 -4.61
CA PRO A 45 -38.92 20.55 -3.24
C PRO A 45 -39.09 19.03 -3.16
N LEU A 46 -38.03 18.32 -2.77
CA LEU A 46 -38.10 16.90 -2.43
C LEU A 46 -38.70 16.74 -1.02
N ASP A 47 -39.78 15.98 -0.93
CA ASP A 47 -40.44 15.60 0.33
C ASP A 47 -39.48 14.84 1.28
N PRO A 48 -39.55 15.07 2.61
CA PRO A 48 -38.73 14.33 3.56
C PRO A 48 -39.23 12.88 3.70
N VAL A 49 -38.34 11.92 3.44
CA VAL A 49 -38.54 10.50 3.73
C VAL A 49 -38.59 10.32 5.25
N THR A 50 -39.73 9.81 5.76
CA THR A 50 -39.89 9.41 7.15
C THR A 50 -39.27 8.02 7.33
N ILE A 51 -38.18 7.91 8.09
CA ILE A 51 -37.61 6.62 8.49
C ILE A 51 -38.34 6.16 9.75
N THR A 52 -39.02 5.03 9.64
CA THR A 52 -39.60 4.31 10.79
C THR A 52 -38.49 3.50 11.44
N GLU A 53 -38.02 3.92 12.61
CA GLU A 53 -37.17 3.10 13.47
C GLU A 53 -37.99 1.95 14.06
N THR A 54 -37.65 0.71 13.70
CA THR A 54 -38.09 -0.47 14.44
C THR A 54 -37.12 -0.72 15.58
N MET A 55 -37.49 -0.21 16.76
CA MET A 55 -36.91 -0.60 18.04
C MET A 55 -37.26 -2.07 18.31
N TYR A 56 -36.25 -2.93 18.45
CA TYR A 56 -36.40 -4.25 19.06
C TYR A 56 -35.59 -4.27 20.35
N ASP A 57 -36.35 -4.42 21.44
CA ASP A 57 -35.94 -4.44 22.83
C ASP A 57 -35.58 -5.88 23.27
N GLU A 58 -34.80 -5.94 24.34
CA GLU A 58 -34.06 -7.04 24.96
C GLU A 58 -34.76 -8.40 25.15
N ALA A 59 -33.97 -9.46 25.03
CA ALA A 59 -33.98 -10.70 25.84
C ALA A 59 -32.75 -11.52 25.36
N GLU A 60 -31.93 -12.21 26.16
CA GLU A 60 -31.96 -12.60 27.55
C GLU A 60 -30.50 -13.00 27.90
N THR A 61 -30.08 -12.74 29.13
CA THR A 61 -28.82 -13.23 29.67
C THR A 61 -29.03 -14.67 30.11
N GLU A 62 -28.34 -15.63 29.52
CA GLU A 62 -28.12 -16.93 30.15
C GLU A 62 -26.64 -17.32 30.00
N ALA A 63 -25.96 -17.29 31.13
CA ALA A 63 -24.65 -17.89 31.31
C ALA A 63 -24.86 -19.39 31.49
N GLU A 64 -24.27 -20.19 30.60
CA GLU A 64 -24.05 -21.62 30.84
C GLU A 64 -22.56 -21.90 30.55
N GLU A 65 -21.77 -21.95 31.63
CA GLU A 65 -20.42 -22.53 31.63
C GLU A 65 -20.55 -24.05 31.50
N GLU A 66 -20.25 -24.59 30.32
CA GLU A 66 -19.90 -26.00 30.15
C GLU A 66 -18.36 -26.09 30.05
N PRO A 67 -17.68 -26.91 30.88
CA PRO A 67 -16.24 -27.09 30.78
C PRO A 67 -15.92 -27.89 29.51
N VAL A 68 -15.39 -27.21 28.49
CA VAL A 68 -14.75 -27.87 27.35
C VAL A 68 -13.43 -28.46 27.84
N ASP A 69 -13.44 -29.79 28.01
CA ASP A 69 -12.28 -30.64 28.19
C ASP A 69 -11.24 -30.29 27.10
N ASP A 70 -10.13 -29.70 27.54
CA ASP A 70 -8.95 -29.38 26.72
C ASP A 70 -8.21 -30.69 26.41
N GLU A 71 -8.68 -31.42 25.41
CA GLU A 71 -7.88 -32.46 24.75
C GLU A 71 -7.00 -31.74 23.73
N PRO A 72 -5.65 -31.75 23.86
CA PRO A 72 -4.80 -31.13 22.87
C PRO A 72 -4.92 -31.93 21.58
N ALA A 73 -5.65 -31.38 20.62
CA ALA A 73 -5.64 -31.83 19.24
C ALA A 73 -4.17 -31.83 18.78
N GLU A 74 -3.64 -33.04 18.58
CA GLU A 74 -2.36 -33.30 17.94
C GLU A 74 -2.41 -32.60 16.57
N GLN A 75 -1.81 -31.41 16.50
CA GLN A 75 -1.63 -30.71 15.23
C GLN A 75 -0.69 -31.57 14.40
N ALA A 76 -1.24 -32.20 13.36
CA ALA A 76 -0.44 -32.84 12.33
C ALA A 76 0.60 -31.82 11.84
N PRO A 77 1.86 -32.22 11.63
CA PRO A 77 2.89 -31.31 11.15
C PRO A 77 2.40 -30.69 9.83
N VAL A 78 2.30 -29.36 9.83
CA VAL A 78 2.15 -28.57 8.60
C VAL A 78 3.41 -28.87 7.80
N GLU A 79 3.28 -29.65 6.73
CA GLU A 79 4.38 -29.88 5.79
C GLU A 79 4.72 -28.52 5.17
N GLU A 80 5.76 -27.90 5.70
CA GLU A 80 6.42 -26.74 5.11
C GLU A 80 6.99 -27.21 3.76
N SER A 81 6.26 -26.92 2.69
CA SER A 81 6.66 -27.21 1.33
C SER A 81 7.96 -26.47 1.03
N GLU A 82 9.07 -27.22 0.94
CA GLU A 82 10.42 -26.74 0.59
C GLU A 82 10.56 -26.37 -0.90
N ASP A 83 9.49 -25.89 -1.54
CA ASP A 83 9.62 -25.34 -2.89
C ASP A 83 10.47 -24.07 -2.80
N PRO A 84 11.54 -23.95 -3.62
CA PRO A 84 12.41 -22.79 -3.59
C PRO A 84 11.57 -21.56 -3.93
N VAL A 85 11.33 -20.73 -2.92
CA VAL A 85 10.60 -19.47 -3.07
C VAL A 85 11.43 -18.59 -3.99
N GLU A 86 10.95 -18.39 -5.22
CA GLU A 86 11.66 -17.55 -6.18
C GLU A 86 11.60 -16.12 -5.70
N VAL A 87 12.74 -15.61 -5.21
CA VAL A 87 12.94 -14.24 -4.71
C VAL A 87 13.04 -13.27 -5.90
N SER A 88 12.01 -13.24 -6.75
CA SER A 88 11.98 -12.47 -8.00
C SER A 88 10.67 -11.70 -8.14
N CYS A 89 10.68 -10.66 -8.97
CA CYS A 89 9.46 -9.92 -9.30
C CYS A 89 8.37 -10.79 -9.95
N SER A 90 8.75 -11.90 -10.60
CA SER A 90 7.79 -12.83 -11.19
C SER A 90 7.00 -13.62 -10.14
N ALA A 91 7.53 -13.79 -8.92
CA ALA A 91 6.80 -14.45 -7.84
C ALA A 91 5.65 -13.55 -7.34
N VAL A 92 5.94 -12.28 -7.03
CA VAL A 92 4.89 -11.33 -6.63
C VAL A 92 3.91 -11.04 -7.76
N GLU A 93 4.34 -11.08 -9.03
CA GLU A 93 3.44 -10.97 -10.18
C GLU A 93 2.39 -12.10 -10.18
N GLY A 94 2.80 -13.34 -9.92
CA GLY A 94 1.89 -14.48 -9.85
C GLY A 94 0.85 -14.36 -8.72
N ASP A 95 1.26 -13.85 -7.55
CA ASP A 95 0.34 -13.60 -6.43
C ASP A 95 -0.67 -12.51 -6.78
N LEU A 96 -0.21 -11.41 -7.38
CA LEU A 96 -1.09 -10.33 -7.85
C LEU A 96 -2.11 -10.80 -8.89
N GLU A 97 -1.68 -11.61 -9.87
CA GLU A 97 -2.55 -12.13 -10.91
C GLU A 97 -3.65 -13.04 -10.34
N HIS A 98 -3.35 -13.80 -9.27
CA HIS A 98 -4.34 -14.63 -8.59
C HIS A 98 -5.51 -13.81 -8.03
N ASP A 99 -5.23 -12.61 -7.54
CA ASP A 99 -6.21 -11.68 -6.99
C ASP A 99 -6.83 -10.74 -8.05
N GLY A 100 -6.52 -10.94 -9.33
CA GLY A 100 -7.02 -10.07 -10.42
C GLY A 100 -6.35 -8.70 -10.47
N ARG A 101 -5.16 -8.57 -9.87
CA ARG A 101 -4.32 -7.37 -9.89
C ARG A 101 -3.24 -7.48 -10.94
N VAL A 102 -2.64 -6.34 -11.29
CA VAL A 102 -1.54 -6.24 -12.24
C VAL A 102 -0.34 -5.64 -11.54
N LEU A 103 0.85 -6.19 -11.80
CA LEU A 103 2.11 -5.62 -11.33
C LEU A 103 2.35 -4.25 -11.97
N GLY A 104 2.54 -3.23 -11.13
CA GLY A 104 2.89 -1.89 -11.57
C GLY A 104 4.39 -1.73 -11.78
N GLU A 105 5.14 -1.78 -10.68
CA GLU A 105 6.60 -1.72 -10.68
C GLU A 105 7.16 -2.62 -9.59
N CYS A 106 8.34 -3.18 -9.84
CA CYS A 106 9.10 -3.98 -8.89
C CYS A 106 10.60 -3.77 -9.11
N ASP A 107 11.35 -3.51 -8.04
CA ASP A 107 12.81 -3.30 -8.10
C ASP A 107 13.63 -4.50 -7.57
N GLY A 108 12.94 -5.56 -7.14
CA GLY A 108 13.52 -6.77 -6.57
C GLY A 108 13.54 -6.80 -5.04
N GLU A 109 13.20 -5.71 -4.36
CA GLU A 109 13.00 -5.65 -2.91
C GLU A 109 11.61 -5.07 -2.55
N TRP A 110 11.08 -4.24 -3.42
CA TRP A 110 9.77 -3.61 -3.30
C TRP A 110 8.96 -3.83 -4.57
N ALA A 111 7.64 -3.94 -4.41
CA ALA A 111 6.72 -4.01 -5.52
C ALA A 111 5.38 -3.37 -5.15
N TYR A 112 4.66 -2.88 -6.15
CA TYR A 112 3.24 -2.59 -5.99
C TYR A 112 2.42 -3.19 -7.12
N GLY A 113 1.20 -3.59 -6.80
CA GLY A 113 0.19 -4.01 -7.75
C GLY A 113 -1.06 -3.16 -7.62
N TYR A 114 -1.88 -3.17 -8.67
CA TYR A 114 -3.13 -2.43 -8.68
C TYR A 114 -4.22 -3.19 -9.42
N THR A 115 -5.47 -2.93 -9.04
CA THR A 115 -6.63 -3.48 -9.74
C THR A 115 -7.01 -2.54 -10.90
N PRO A 116 -7.02 -3.01 -12.16
CA PRO A 116 -7.34 -2.17 -13.31
C PRO A 116 -8.73 -1.50 -13.17
N GLN A 117 -8.81 -0.22 -13.56
CA GLN A 117 -10.05 0.59 -13.47
C GLN A 117 -10.57 0.81 -12.05
N SER A 118 -9.70 0.74 -11.05
CA SER A 118 -9.99 1.12 -9.67
C SER A 118 -8.80 1.86 -9.07
N ASP A 119 -9.02 2.49 -7.91
CA ASP A 119 -7.97 3.13 -7.12
C ASP A 119 -7.35 2.15 -6.09
N ASP A 120 -7.69 0.86 -6.16
CA ASP A 120 -7.15 -0.19 -5.28
C ASP A 120 -5.70 -0.52 -5.65
N SER A 121 -4.81 -0.37 -4.69
CA SER A 121 -3.39 -0.69 -4.79
C SER A 121 -2.94 -1.50 -3.58
N VAL A 122 -2.03 -2.43 -3.81
CA VAL A 122 -1.38 -3.27 -2.80
C VAL A 122 0.12 -3.12 -2.92
N TYR A 123 0.82 -3.18 -1.80
CA TYR A 123 2.26 -2.95 -1.73
C TYR A 123 2.93 -4.14 -1.09
N TYR A 124 4.12 -4.49 -1.55
CA TYR A 124 4.89 -5.62 -1.05
C TYR A 124 6.33 -5.21 -0.77
N MET A 125 6.87 -5.76 0.31
CA MET A 125 8.29 -5.72 0.64
C MET A 125 8.82 -7.15 0.70
N LEU A 126 10.01 -7.37 0.16
CA LEU A 126 10.72 -8.61 0.31
C LEU A 126 11.33 -8.69 1.71
N SER A 127 10.86 -9.64 2.51
CA SER A 127 11.39 -9.96 3.84
C SER A 127 12.10 -11.32 3.80
N GLY A 128 13.43 -11.28 3.80
CA GLY A 128 14.26 -12.49 3.67
C GLY A 128 14.09 -13.12 2.30
N THR A 129 13.34 -14.23 2.22
CA THR A 129 13.06 -14.97 0.98
C THR A 129 11.60 -14.91 0.55
N HIS A 130 10.77 -14.13 1.25
CA HIS A 130 9.33 -14.06 1.00
C HIS A 130 8.90 -12.64 0.71
N TRP A 131 8.04 -12.49 -0.28
CA TRP A 131 7.26 -11.27 -0.45
C TRP A 131 6.21 -11.20 0.66
N VAL A 132 6.12 -10.04 1.31
CA VAL A 132 5.17 -9.77 2.38
C VAL A 132 4.33 -8.59 1.95
N GLU A 133 3.01 -8.77 1.94
CA GLU A 133 2.07 -7.66 1.71
C GLU A 133 2.16 -6.68 2.88
N ILE A 134 2.29 -5.41 2.54
CA ILE A 134 2.32 -4.31 3.48
C ILE A 134 0.87 -4.02 3.89
N GLN A 135 0.57 -4.31 5.16
CA GLN A 135 -0.73 -4.03 5.72
C GLN A 135 -0.91 -2.52 5.93
N PRO A 136 -2.12 -1.98 5.72
CA PRO A 136 -2.40 -0.58 5.99
C PRO A 136 -2.34 -0.30 7.48
N ASP A 137 -1.78 0.86 7.84
CA ASP A 137 -1.73 1.37 9.22
C ASP A 137 -3.09 1.89 9.68
N GLY A 138 -3.95 2.25 8.73
CA GLY A 138 -5.30 2.72 9.02
C GLY A 138 -6.16 2.85 7.77
N GLN A 139 -7.25 3.59 7.95
CA GLN A 139 -8.14 3.98 6.86
C GLN A 139 -8.43 5.47 6.96
N THR A 140 -8.49 6.13 5.81
CA THR A 140 -9.02 7.50 5.68
C THR A 140 -10.50 7.56 6.09
N PHE A 141 -11.02 8.78 6.31
CA PHE A 141 -12.44 8.99 6.61
C PHE A 141 -13.39 8.37 5.55
N THR A 142 -12.93 8.27 4.30
CA THR A 142 -13.66 7.68 3.18
C THR A 142 -13.53 6.15 3.07
N GLY A 143 -12.77 5.51 3.96
CA GLY A 143 -12.59 4.06 3.98
C GLY A 143 -11.51 3.52 3.04
N PHE A 144 -10.61 4.37 2.54
CA PHE A 144 -9.43 3.92 1.79
C PHE A 144 -8.28 3.61 2.74
N ASN A 145 -7.54 2.55 2.45
CA ASN A 145 -6.30 2.20 3.14
C ASN A 145 -5.31 3.38 3.15
N CYS A 146 -4.71 3.65 4.31
CA CYS A 146 -3.62 4.61 4.45
C CYS A 146 -2.42 3.99 5.18
N TYR A 147 -1.25 4.61 5.02
CA TYR A 147 0.05 4.08 5.44
C TYR A 147 0.89 5.17 6.12
N ASP A 148 1.80 4.76 7.01
CA ASP A 148 2.88 5.59 7.55
C ASP A 148 4.01 5.70 6.52
N VAL A 149 3.84 6.61 5.56
CA VAL A 149 4.75 6.78 4.41
C VAL A 149 6.16 7.15 4.86
N ASP A 150 6.29 7.99 5.90
CA ASP A 150 7.59 8.38 6.45
C ASP A 150 8.33 7.16 7.04
N SER A 151 7.63 6.28 7.76
CA SER A 151 8.23 5.04 8.27
C SER A 151 8.73 4.14 7.14
N TYR A 152 7.95 3.95 6.07
CA TYR A 152 8.39 3.13 4.94
C TYR A 152 9.54 3.78 4.17
N ALA A 153 9.56 5.11 4.05
CA ALA A 153 10.68 5.83 3.45
C ALA A 153 11.97 5.67 4.28
N ASP A 154 11.88 5.71 5.61
CA ASP A 154 12.99 5.45 6.52
C ASP A 154 13.49 3.99 6.44
N ASP A 155 12.59 3.04 6.17
CA ASP A 155 12.89 1.63 5.92
C ASP A 155 13.48 1.37 4.51
N GLY A 156 13.59 2.40 3.68
CA GLY A 156 14.22 2.34 2.37
C GLY A 156 13.26 2.13 1.21
N ALA A 157 11.96 2.35 1.40
CA ALA A 157 10.99 2.29 0.31
C ALA A 157 11.37 3.26 -0.81
N PRO A 158 11.41 2.81 -2.07
CA PRO A 158 11.71 3.65 -3.20
C PRO A 158 10.52 4.58 -3.51
N ALA A 159 10.81 5.68 -4.21
CA ALA A 159 9.80 6.70 -4.53
C ALA A 159 8.57 6.13 -5.26
N PHE A 160 8.74 5.10 -6.10
CA PHE A 160 7.61 4.50 -6.81
C PHE A 160 6.60 3.79 -5.88
N ILE A 161 7.01 3.45 -4.66
CA ILE A 161 6.13 2.96 -3.59
C ILE A 161 5.56 4.14 -2.80
N THR A 162 6.43 5.00 -2.26
CA THR A 162 6.01 6.07 -1.35
C THR A 162 5.11 7.11 -2.03
N ASP A 163 5.34 7.40 -3.32
CA ASP A 163 4.52 8.34 -4.09
C ASP A 163 3.12 7.78 -4.42
N LYS A 164 2.91 6.47 -4.24
CA LYS A 164 1.64 5.78 -4.50
C LYS A 164 0.84 5.54 -3.23
N MET A 165 1.51 5.37 -2.11
CA MET A 165 0.86 5.18 -0.82
C MET A 165 0.03 6.42 -0.43
N MET A 166 -1.17 6.16 0.07
CA MET A 166 -2.00 7.19 0.69
C MET A 166 -1.53 7.36 2.14
N GLU A 167 -1.06 8.55 2.50
CA GLU A 167 -0.61 8.85 3.86
C GLU A 167 -1.80 8.92 4.84
N CYS A 168 -1.61 8.43 6.06
CA CYS A 168 -2.60 8.62 7.13
C CYS A 168 -2.55 10.06 7.69
N ASP A 169 -3.72 10.58 8.09
CA ASP A 169 -3.88 11.91 8.71
C ASP A 169 -3.47 11.95 10.20
#